data_AF-A0A2G9USA9-F1
#
_entry.id   AF-A0A2G9USA9-F1
#
_cell.length_a   1.000
_cell.length_b   1.000
_cell.length_c   1.000
_cell.angle_alpha   90.00
_cell.angle_beta   90.00
_cell.angle_gamma   90.00
#
_symmetry.space_group_name_H-M   'P 1'
#
loop_
_entity.id
_entity.type
_entity.pdbx_description
1 polymer ?
#
loop_
_entity_poly.entity_id
_entity_poly.type
_entity_poly.pdbx_seq_one_letter_code
_entity_poly.pdbx_strand_id
1 'polypeptide(L)'
;MADGDVPQQYWNNLLALTTKVSAESEEHDVTPRSMSDEELADHLEDILGYAEITNRFVGKGGLLVIEAFLTQRQHLFLQCRFAEFVLSLTENNPSTQSLFAREGLLTKMMKLLEDDTYSEEFLFKLLSSVSGSVRSHLESFEEYILDFVDVKDIPPEILEDILACLKSRKIKLSIREGLQKKLNPE
;
A
#
# COMPACT_ATOMS: atom_id res chain seq x y z
N MET A 1 -13.60 22.54 6.96
CA MET A 1 -14.88 21.84 7.19
C MET A 1 -14.66 20.96 8.40
N ALA A 2 -15.60 20.88 9.35
CA ALA A 2 -15.41 20.05 10.53
C ALA A 2 -15.33 18.58 10.10
N ASP A 3 -14.27 17.87 10.50
CA ASP A 3 -14.20 16.41 10.43
C ASP A 3 -15.47 15.87 11.07
N GLY A 4 -16.27 15.13 10.29
CA GLY A 4 -17.34 14.35 10.90
C GLY A 4 -16.70 13.30 11.80
N ASP A 5 -17.34 12.99 12.93
CA ASP A 5 -16.91 11.85 13.73
C ASP A 5 -17.00 10.58 12.88
N VAL A 6 -15.91 9.84 12.83
CA VAL A 6 -15.83 8.57 12.09
C VAL A 6 -16.86 7.61 12.65
N PRO A 7 -17.69 6.93 11.81
CA PRO A 7 -18.66 5.99 12.33
C PRO A 7 -17.98 4.86 13.12
N GLN A 8 -18.33 4.74 14.41
CA GLN A 8 -17.77 3.78 15.37
C GLN A 8 -17.69 2.33 14.87
N GLN A 9 -18.57 1.95 13.93
CA GLN A 9 -18.59 0.64 13.32
C GLN A 9 -17.29 0.30 12.55
N TYR A 10 -16.69 1.28 11.86
CA TYR A 10 -15.42 1.07 11.15
C TYR A 10 -14.28 0.77 12.13
N TRP A 11 -14.26 1.50 13.26
CA TRP A 11 -13.32 1.26 14.34
C TRP A 11 -13.49 -0.09 15.00
N ASN A 12 -14.73 -0.47 15.30
CA ASN A 12 -15.02 -1.76 15.90
C ASN A 12 -14.60 -2.93 14.99
N ASN A 13 -14.78 -2.79 13.67
CA ASN A 13 -14.38 -3.82 12.71
C ASN A 13 -12.85 -3.97 12.66
N LEU A 14 -12.14 -2.84 12.60
CA LEU A 14 -10.68 -2.80 12.55
C LEU A 14 -10.07 -3.36 13.84
N LEU A 15 -10.52 -2.90 15.01
CA LEU A 15 -10.09 -3.42 16.32
C LEU A 15 -10.39 -4.90 16.49
N ALA A 16 -11.57 -5.37 16.06
CA ALA A 16 -11.93 -6.78 16.13
C ALA A 16 -11.02 -7.63 15.24
N LEU A 17 -10.67 -7.13 14.04
CA LEU A 17 -9.80 -7.83 13.12
C LEU A 17 -8.37 -7.93 13.68
N THR A 18 -7.81 -6.83 14.17
CA THR A 18 -6.44 -6.80 14.70
C THR A 18 -6.32 -7.56 16.01
N THR A 19 -7.26 -7.38 16.95
CA THR A 19 -7.30 -8.16 18.20
C THR A 19 -7.34 -9.66 17.93
N LYS A 20 -8.15 -10.09 16.94
CA LYS A 20 -8.23 -11.50 16.56
C LYS A 20 -6.94 -11.99 15.90
N VAL A 21 -6.26 -11.16 15.12
CA VAL A 21 -4.99 -11.53 14.49
C VAL A 21 -3.88 -11.64 15.54
N SER A 22 -3.79 -10.68 16.48
CA SER A 22 -2.80 -10.66 17.57
C SER A 22 -3.01 -11.79 18.59
N ALA A 23 -4.26 -12.06 19.00
CA ALA A 23 -4.56 -13.14 19.95
C ALA A 23 -4.23 -14.54 19.40
N GLU A 24 -4.23 -14.71 18.08
CA GLU A 24 -3.87 -15.97 17.41
C GLU A 24 -2.35 -16.10 17.16
N SER A 25 -1.55 -15.07 17.42
CA SER A 25 -0.08 -15.08 17.22
C SER A 25 0.73 -15.29 18.50
N GLU A 26 0.10 -15.58 19.65
CA GLU A 26 0.74 -15.69 21.00
C GLU A 26 1.53 -14.45 21.48
N GLU A 27 1.71 -13.43 20.63
CA GLU A 27 2.32 -12.15 20.97
C GLU A 27 1.24 -11.08 21.23
N HIS A 28 1.20 -10.64 22.49
CA HIS A 28 0.45 -9.52 23.07
C HIS A 28 -1.02 -9.72 23.47
N ASP A 29 -1.26 -9.51 24.78
CA ASP A 29 -2.58 -9.41 25.41
C ASP A 29 -3.17 -8.01 25.12
N VAL A 30 -4.19 -7.96 24.27
CA VAL A 30 -4.85 -6.72 23.83
C VAL A 30 -6.11 -6.50 24.66
N THR A 31 -6.08 -5.51 25.56
CA THR A 31 -7.28 -5.08 26.30
C THR A 31 -7.97 -3.93 25.57
N PRO A 32 -9.29 -4.01 25.29
CA PRO A 32 -10.00 -2.95 24.59
C PRO A 32 -10.16 -1.72 25.50
N ARG A 33 -9.50 -0.62 25.14
CA ARG A 33 -9.71 0.72 25.71
C ARG A 33 -10.28 1.63 24.62
N SER A 34 -11.00 2.68 25.02
CA SER A 34 -11.34 3.77 24.11
C SER A 34 -10.04 4.47 23.69
N MET A 35 -9.73 4.44 22.41
CA MET A 35 -8.54 5.06 21.81
C MET A 35 -9.00 6.15 20.83
N SER A 36 -8.22 7.22 20.67
CA SER A 36 -8.44 8.17 19.58
C SER A 36 -8.09 7.54 18.22
N ASP A 37 -8.52 8.19 17.15
CA ASP A 37 -8.26 7.73 15.78
C ASP A 37 -6.75 7.67 15.48
N GLU A 38 -5.97 8.62 16.02
CA GLU A 38 -4.50 8.62 15.96
C GLU A 38 -3.90 7.45 16.74
N GLU A 39 -4.30 7.27 18.00
CA GLU A 39 -3.78 6.20 18.86
C GLU A 39 -4.04 4.82 18.26
N LEU A 40 -5.18 4.66 17.59
CA LEU A 40 -5.54 3.43 16.92
C LEU A 40 -4.70 3.20 15.65
N ALA A 41 -4.47 4.22 14.84
CA ALA A 41 -3.59 4.12 13.67
C ALA A 41 -2.16 3.75 14.08
N ASP A 42 -1.62 4.39 15.12
CA ASP A 42 -0.30 4.09 15.65
C ASP A 42 -0.24 2.65 16.21
N HIS A 43 -1.29 2.21 16.92
CA HIS A 43 -1.37 0.85 17.43
C HIS A 43 -1.49 -0.22 16.32
N LEU A 44 -2.18 0.08 15.23
CA LEU A 44 -2.17 -0.78 14.05
C LEU A 44 -0.78 -0.90 13.45
N GLU A 45 -0.02 0.19 13.39
CA GLU A 45 1.35 0.21 12.85
C GLU A 45 2.28 -0.65 13.68
N ASP A 46 2.19 -0.53 15.01
CA ASP A 46 2.94 -1.36 15.94
C ASP A 46 2.64 -2.86 15.73
N ILE A 47 1.37 -3.23 15.54
CA ILE A 47 0.94 -4.62 15.36
C ILE A 47 1.31 -5.13 13.96
N LEU A 48 1.06 -4.34 12.92
CA LEU A 48 1.17 -4.76 11.52
C LEU A 48 2.57 -4.58 10.94
N GLY A 49 3.51 -4.02 11.70
CA GLY A 49 4.94 -4.02 11.37
C GLY A 49 5.56 -5.44 11.33
N TYR A 50 4.92 -6.43 11.98
CA TYR A 50 5.36 -7.82 11.94
C TYR A 50 4.80 -8.55 10.72
N ALA A 51 5.68 -8.96 9.80
CA ALA A 51 5.29 -9.56 8.51
C ALA A 51 4.31 -10.76 8.63
N GLU A 52 4.44 -11.59 9.68
CA GLU A 52 3.51 -12.71 9.92
C GLU A 52 2.10 -12.21 10.24
N ILE A 53 1.99 -11.18 11.09
CA ILE A 53 0.73 -10.55 11.47
C ILE A 53 0.15 -9.81 10.25
N THR A 54 0.95 -9.10 9.47
CA THR A 54 0.53 -8.46 8.21
C THR A 54 -0.09 -9.47 7.25
N ASN A 55 0.58 -10.61 7.04
CA ASN A 55 0.08 -11.66 6.14
C ASN A 55 -1.27 -12.22 6.62
N ARG A 56 -1.42 -12.46 7.93
CA ARG A 56 -2.68 -12.94 8.52
C ARG A 56 -3.79 -11.88 8.44
N PHE A 57 -3.45 -10.61 8.69
CA PHE A 57 -4.37 -9.48 8.54
C PHE A 57 -4.90 -9.39 7.11
N VAL A 58 -4.02 -9.46 6.11
CA VAL A 58 -4.41 -9.50 4.70
C VAL A 58 -5.26 -10.73 4.37
N GLY A 59 -4.85 -11.92 4.84
CA GLY A 59 -5.60 -13.16 4.64
C GLY A 59 -7.01 -13.16 5.25
N LYS A 60 -7.28 -12.28 6.23
CA LYS A 60 -8.62 -12.06 6.81
C LYS A 60 -9.40 -10.90 6.18
N GLY A 61 -8.93 -10.36 5.06
CA GLY A 61 -9.58 -9.27 4.35
C GLY A 61 -9.16 -7.88 4.83
N GLY A 62 -8.04 -7.75 5.55
CA GLY A 62 -7.55 -6.47 6.06
C GLY A 62 -7.30 -5.40 4.98
N LEU A 63 -6.99 -5.81 3.74
CA LEU A 63 -6.87 -4.87 2.62
C LEU A 63 -8.20 -4.19 2.25
N LEU A 64 -9.34 -4.86 2.44
CA LEU A 64 -10.66 -4.24 2.25
C LEU A 64 -10.92 -3.17 3.29
N VAL A 65 -10.36 -3.34 4.49
CA VAL A 65 -10.46 -2.33 5.55
C VAL A 65 -9.61 -1.13 5.20
N ILE A 66 -8.35 -1.32 4.78
CA ILE A 66 -7.48 -0.24 4.29
C ILE A 66 -8.16 0.51 3.14
N GLU A 67 -8.69 -0.21 2.15
CA GLU A 67 -9.42 0.38 1.03
C GLU A 67 -10.64 1.21 1.47
N ALA A 68 -11.44 0.70 2.41
CA ALA A 68 -12.61 1.41 2.92
C ALA A 68 -12.24 2.76 3.53
N PHE A 69 -11.10 2.84 4.23
CA PHE A 69 -10.62 4.08 4.82
C PHE A 69 -9.99 5.02 3.78
N LEU A 70 -9.22 4.51 2.80
CA LEU A 70 -8.70 5.31 1.70
C LEU A 70 -9.83 5.96 0.88
N THR A 71 -10.94 5.24 0.71
CA THR A 71 -12.10 5.70 -0.08
C THR A 71 -13.09 6.55 0.72
N GLN A 72 -12.83 6.83 2.00
CA GLN A 72 -13.79 7.48 2.89
C GLN A 72 -13.84 9.01 2.67
N ARG A 73 -14.60 9.42 1.65
CA ARG A 73 -14.67 10.81 1.15
C ARG A 73 -15.07 11.89 2.15
N GLN A 74 -15.74 11.51 3.25
CA GLN A 74 -16.21 12.47 4.25
C GLN A 74 -15.17 12.77 5.34
N HIS A 75 -14.05 12.04 5.37
CA HIS A 75 -13.08 12.11 6.47
C HIS A 75 -11.66 12.18 5.91
N LEU A 76 -11.25 13.37 5.47
CA LEU A 76 -9.92 13.60 4.89
C LEU A 76 -8.80 13.10 5.81
N PHE A 77 -8.93 13.36 7.11
CA PHE A 77 -7.97 12.89 8.10
C PHE A 77 -7.72 11.38 7.99
N LEU A 78 -8.77 10.57 7.94
CA LEU A 78 -8.63 9.11 7.82
C LEU A 78 -8.00 8.68 6.51
N GLN A 79 -8.36 9.33 5.41
CA GLN A 79 -7.79 9.02 4.11
C GLN A 79 -6.27 9.25 4.15
N CYS A 80 -5.85 10.40 4.68
CA CYS A 80 -4.43 10.73 4.86
C CYS A 80 -3.73 9.76 5.80
N ARG A 81 -4.31 9.47 6.97
CA ARG A 81 -3.71 8.54 7.94
C ARG A 81 -3.56 7.14 7.40
N PHE A 82 -4.56 6.62 6.67
CA PHE A 82 -4.45 5.29 6.07
C PHE A 82 -3.50 5.27 4.86
N ALA A 83 -3.32 6.37 4.14
CA ALA A 83 -2.24 6.48 3.16
C ALA A 83 -0.87 6.40 3.85
N GLU A 84 -0.64 7.19 4.89
CA GLU A 84 0.60 7.14 5.68
C GLU A 84 0.85 5.76 6.30
N PHE A 85 -0.21 5.11 6.77
CA PHE A 85 -0.16 3.75 7.27
C PHE A 85 0.28 2.73 6.21
N VAL A 86 -0.24 2.83 4.98
CA VAL A 86 0.24 1.98 3.88
C VAL A 86 1.72 2.23 3.58
N LEU A 87 2.16 3.50 3.64
CA LEU A 87 3.56 3.84 3.47
C LEU A 87 4.43 3.18 4.56
N SER A 88 4.08 3.32 5.84
CA SER A 88 4.86 2.74 6.93
C SER A 88 4.95 1.21 6.85
N LEU A 89 3.86 0.54 6.43
CA LEU A 89 3.86 -0.91 6.23
C LEU A 89 4.71 -1.39 5.05
N THR A 90 4.87 -0.57 4.02
CA THR A 90 5.56 -0.95 2.77
C THR A 90 7.00 -0.45 2.71
N GLU A 91 7.33 0.64 3.38
CA GLU A 91 8.67 1.23 3.34
C GLU A 91 9.71 0.25 3.90
N ASN A 92 10.67 -0.12 3.06
CA ASN A 92 11.72 -1.09 3.38
C ASN A 92 11.21 -2.49 3.78
N ASN A 93 9.99 -2.87 3.38
CA ASN A 93 9.39 -4.17 3.68
C ASN A 93 9.00 -4.94 2.40
N PRO A 94 9.96 -5.67 1.77
CA PRO A 94 9.73 -6.40 0.52
C PRO A 94 8.57 -7.40 0.56
N SER A 95 8.37 -8.06 1.71
CA SER A 95 7.28 -9.02 1.90
C SER A 95 5.91 -8.34 1.77
N THR A 96 5.73 -7.20 2.44
CA THR A 96 4.49 -6.42 2.37
C THR A 96 4.33 -5.75 1.01
N GLN A 97 5.41 -5.26 0.39
CA GLN A 97 5.37 -4.70 -0.96
C GLN A 97 4.87 -5.74 -1.98
N SER A 98 5.42 -6.97 -1.98
CA SER A 98 4.93 -8.07 -2.83
C SER A 98 3.47 -8.41 -2.53
N LEU A 99 3.10 -8.46 -1.24
CA LEU A 99 1.73 -8.77 -0.83
C LEU A 99 0.73 -7.73 -1.35
N PHE A 100 1.01 -6.44 -1.19
CA PHE A 100 0.08 -5.38 -1.59
C PHE A 100 -0.05 -5.24 -3.10
N ALA A 101 1.02 -5.54 -3.84
CA ALA A 101 1.01 -5.62 -5.29
C ALA A 101 0.11 -6.80 -5.75
N ARG A 102 0.44 -8.02 -5.31
CA ARG A 102 -0.30 -9.25 -5.67
C ARG A 102 -1.78 -9.23 -5.31
N GLU A 103 -2.13 -8.68 -4.16
CA GLU A 103 -3.52 -8.65 -3.67
C GLU A 103 -4.29 -7.41 -4.19
N GLY A 104 -3.69 -6.62 -5.07
CA GLY A 104 -4.36 -5.56 -5.84
C GLY A 104 -4.58 -4.24 -5.09
N LEU A 105 -3.98 -4.04 -3.91
CA LEU A 105 -4.05 -2.75 -3.22
C LEU A 105 -3.31 -1.67 -4.02
N LEU A 106 -2.15 -2.01 -4.64
CA LEU A 106 -1.42 -1.08 -5.51
C LEU A 106 -2.30 -0.57 -6.66
N THR A 107 -3.00 -1.46 -7.35
CA THR A 107 -3.94 -1.11 -8.43
C THR A 107 -5.06 -0.18 -7.95
N LYS A 108 -5.59 -0.40 -6.75
CA LYS A 108 -6.63 0.45 -6.17
C LYS A 108 -6.09 1.85 -5.85
N MET A 109 -4.90 1.95 -5.26
CA MET A 109 -4.27 3.24 -4.99
C MET A 109 -3.99 4.02 -6.29
N MET A 110 -3.55 3.36 -7.35
CA MET A 110 -3.37 4.01 -8.65
C MET A 110 -4.68 4.59 -9.21
N LYS A 111 -5.79 3.86 -9.12
CA LYS A 111 -7.11 4.37 -9.53
C LYS A 111 -7.58 5.56 -8.70
N LEU A 112 -7.25 5.59 -7.41
CA LEU A 112 -7.56 6.74 -6.56
C LEU A 112 -6.71 7.96 -6.92
N LEU A 113 -5.46 7.77 -7.36
CA LEU A 113 -4.60 8.86 -7.87
C LEU A 113 -5.12 9.49 -9.17
N GLU A 114 -5.84 8.72 -9.99
CA GLU A 114 -6.47 9.21 -11.23
C GLU A 114 -7.76 10.00 -10.99
N ASP A 115 -8.34 9.93 -9.79
CA ASP A 115 -9.60 10.60 -9.45
C ASP A 115 -9.34 12.01 -8.88
N ASP A 116 -9.50 13.02 -9.73
CA ASP A 116 -9.29 14.44 -9.43
C ASP A 116 -10.32 15.05 -8.46
N THR A 117 -11.33 14.28 -8.05
CA THR A 117 -12.32 14.72 -7.07
C THR A 117 -11.85 14.57 -5.62
N TYR A 118 -10.74 13.87 -5.39
CA TYR A 118 -10.08 13.81 -4.09
C TYR A 118 -9.26 15.07 -3.80
N SER A 119 -8.97 15.33 -2.53
CA SER A 119 -8.15 16.47 -2.15
C SER A 119 -6.68 16.26 -2.53
N GLU A 120 -6.01 17.34 -2.94
CA GLU A 120 -4.58 17.32 -3.25
C GLU A 120 -3.72 16.81 -2.08
N GLU A 121 -4.11 17.16 -0.84
CA GLU A 121 -3.45 16.69 0.37
C GLU A 121 -3.47 15.15 0.47
N PHE A 122 -4.63 14.54 0.28
CA PHE A 122 -4.74 13.08 0.28
C PHE A 122 -3.96 12.47 -0.89
N LEU A 123 -4.10 13.01 -2.10
CA LEU A 123 -3.41 12.49 -3.28
C LEU A 123 -1.88 12.55 -3.11
N PHE A 124 -1.33 13.58 -2.47
CA PHE A 124 0.10 13.67 -2.17
C PHE A 124 0.56 12.58 -1.19
N LYS A 125 -0.23 12.28 -0.17
CA LYS A 125 0.05 11.19 0.78
C LYS A 125 -0.06 9.84 0.10
N LEU A 126 -1.10 9.63 -0.69
CA LEU A 126 -1.33 8.41 -1.45
C LEU A 126 -0.21 8.14 -2.45
N LEU A 127 0.30 9.17 -3.12
CA LEU A 127 1.46 9.07 -4.01
C LEU A 127 2.72 8.64 -3.25
N SER A 128 2.90 9.17 -2.03
CA SER A 128 4.00 8.75 -1.16
C SER A 128 3.89 7.25 -0.83
N SER A 129 2.69 6.76 -0.51
CA SER A 129 2.41 5.34 -0.24
C SER A 129 2.65 4.45 -1.46
N VAL A 130 2.24 4.87 -2.65
CA VAL A 130 2.54 4.17 -3.91
C VAL A 130 4.04 4.10 -4.12
N SER A 131 4.76 5.21 -3.94
CA SER A 131 6.23 5.24 -4.00
C SER A 131 6.86 4.26 -3.02
N GLY A 132 6.42 4.25 -1.75
CA GLY A 132 6.86 3.27 -0.74
C GLY A 132 6.57 1.82 -1.14
N SER A 133 5.46 1.57 -1.82
CA SER A 133 5.04 0.23 -2.26
C SER A 133 5.87 -0.33 -3.42
N VAL A 134 6.46 0.52 -4.25
CA VAL A 134 7.18 0.10 -5.47
C VAL A 134 8.68 0.37 -5.41
N ARG A 135 9.13 1.36 -4.63
CA ARG A 135 10.54 1.76 -4.57
C ARG A 135 11.38 0.64 -3.96
N SER A 136 12.54 0.41 -4.58
CA SER A 136 13.55 -0.57 -4.13
C SER A 136 13.06 -2.02 -4.11
N HIS A 137 11.89 -2.33 -4.68
CA HIS A 137 11.36 -3.68 -4.75
C HIS A 137 10.85 -4.02 -6.13
N LEU A 138 11.55 -4.95 -6.76
CA LEU A 138 11.47 -5.14 -8.20
C LEU A 138 10.15 -5.77 -8.66
N GLU A 139 9.54 -6.62 -7.84
CA GLU A 139 8.27 -7.28 -8.19
C GLU A 139 7.13 -6.26 -8.25
N SER A 140 6.95 -5.44 -7.21
CA SER A 140 5.93 -4.38 -7.21
C SER A 140 6.24 -3.28 -8.22
N PHE A 141 7.53 -2.98 -8.44
CA PHE A 141 7.95 -2.06 -9.51
C PHE A 141 7.60 -2.60 -10.90
N GLU A 142 7.76 -3.90 -11.13
CA GLU A 142 7.35 -4.52 -12.39
C GLU A 142 5.86 -4.34 -12.64
N GLU A 143 5.02 -4.73 -11.69
CA GLU A 143 3.57 -4.57 -11.81
C GLU A 143 3.20 -3.11 -12.08
N TYR A 144 3.82 -2.16 -11.36
CA TYR A 144 3.61 -0.75 -11.58
C TYR A 144 3.91 -0.31 -13.03
N ILE A 145 5.09 -0.66 -13.54
CA ILE A 145 5.49 -0.33 -14.91
C ILE A 145 4.60 -1.03 -15.93
N LEU A 146 4.25 -2.29 -15.73
CA LEU A 146 3.45 -3.08 -16.67
C LEU A 146 2.00 -2.60 -16.78
N ASP A 147 1.41 -2.13 -15.69
CA ASP A 147 -0.01 -1.82 -15.67
C ASP A 147 -0.31 -0.33 -15.81
N PHE A 148 0.56 0.56 -15.31
CA PHE A 148 0.20 1.99 -15.17
C PHE A 148 1.10 2.97 -15.92
N VAL A 149 2.28 2.55 -16.38
CA VAL A 149 3.20 3.46 -17.10
C VAL A 149 3.07 3.27 -18.61
N ASP A 150 2.77 4.36 -19.34
CA ASP A 150 3.02 4.41 -20.78
C ASP A 150 4.51 4.66 -21.01
N VAL A 151 5.13 3.80 -21.81
CA VAL A 151 6.57 3.88 -22.11
C VAL A 151 6.92 5.19 -22.82
N LYS A 152 5.97 5.78 -23.54
CA LYS A 152 6.14 7.07 -24.22
C LYS A 152 6.35 8.24 -23.24
N ASP A 153 5.89 8.08 -22.00
CA ASP A 153 6.02 9.09 -20.96
C ASP A 153 7.36 8.97 -20.21
N ILE A 154 8.14 7.91 -20.48
CA ILE A 154 9.47 7.71 -19.89
C ILE A 154 10.50 8.47 -20.75
N PRO A 155 11.28 9.39 -20.16
CA PRO A 155 12.38 10.05 -20.87
C PRO A 155 13.37 9.02 -21.45
N PRO A 156 13.85 9.19 -22.70
CA PRO A 156 14.70 8.21 -23.36
C PRO A 156 15.96 7.84 -22.56
N GLU A 157 16.58 8.81 -21.90
CA GLU A 157 17.75 8.61 -21.06
C GLU A 157 17.47 7.69 -19.86
N ILE A 158 16.30 7.83 -19.23
CA ILE A 158 15.87 6.98 -18.12
C ILE A 158 15.53 5.57 -18.63
N LEU A 159 14.88 5.49 -19.80
CA LEU A 159 14.53 4.22 -20.42
C LEU A 159 15.78 3.38 -20.76
N GLU A 160 16.82 4.01 -21.31
CA GLU A 160 18.11 3.38 -21.59
C GLU A 160 18.76 2.82 -20.32
N ASP A 161 18.77 3.60 -19.24
CA ASP A 161 19.31 3.18 -17.94
C ASP A 161 18.56 1.98 -17.35
N ILE A 162 17.22 1.98 -17.44
CA ILE A 162 16.39 0.85 -16.98
C ILE A 162 16.70 -0.41 -17.81
N LEU A 163 16.77 -0.29 -19.14
CA LEU A 163 17.07 -1.41 -20.04
C LEU A 163 18.49 -1.96 -19.81
N ALA A 164 19.47 -1.10 -19.56
CA ALA A 164 20.84 -1.49 -19.21
C ALA A 164 20.87 -2.27 -17.88
N CYS A 165 20.14 -1.79 -16.87
CA CYS A 165 19.98 -2.48 -15.59
C CYS A 165 19.38 -3.88 -15.78
N LEU A 166 18.30 -4.01 -16.56
CA LEU A 166 17.65 -5.29 -16.88
C LEU A 166 18.60 -6.26 -17.60
N LYS A 167 19.47 -5.77 -18.47
CA LYS A 167 20.46 -6.59 -19.21
C LYS A 167 21.61 -7.09 -18.32
N SER A 168 21.94 -6.40 -17.23
CA SER A 168 23.11 -6.64 -16.36
C SER A 168 23.08 -7.92 -15.49
N ARG A 169 22.08 -8.81 -15.67
CA ARG A 169 21.94 -10.16 -15.05
C ARG A 169 21.69 -10.23 -13.53
N LYS A 170 21.30 -9.14 -12.85
CA LYS A 170 20.97 -9.17 -11.41
C LYS A 170 19.49 -9.42 -11.08
N ILE A 171 18.67 -9.73 -12.09
CA ILE A 171 17.20 -9.76 -11.97
C ILE A 171 16.66 -11.16 -12.32
N LYS A 172 15.62 -11.62 -11.60
CA LYS A 172 14.90 -12.88 -11.88
C LYS A 172 14.41 -12.92 -13.33
N LEU A 173 14.56 -14.06 -14.00
CA LEU A 173 14.25 -14.22 -15.43
C LEU A 173 12.81 -13.89 -15.81
N SER A 174 11.82 -14.32 -15.02
CA SER A 174 10.39 -14.07 -15.30
C SER A 174 10.04 -12.58 -15.31
N ILE A 175 10.56 -11.84 -14.33
CA ILE A 175 10.36 -10.39 -14.16
C ILE A 175 11.04 -9.60 -15.28
N ARG A 176 12.19 -10.12 -15.74
CA ARG A 176 12.96 -9.47 -16.80
C ARG A 176 12.23 -9.51 -18.14
N GLU A 177 11.61 -10.63 -18.49
CA GLU A 177 11.00 -10.84 -19.81
C GLU A 177 9.79 -9.94 -20.04
N GLY A 178 8.90 -9.80 -19.05
CA GLY A 178 7.72 -8.93 -19.11
C GLY A 178 8.12 -7.47 -19.29
N LEU A 179 8.98 -6.97 -18.39
CA LEU A 179 9.49 -5.60 -18.45
C LEU A 179 10.23 -5.28 -19.74
N GLN A 180 11.13 -6.17 -20.20
CA GLN A 180 11.87 -5.94 -21.43
C GLN A 180 10.95 -5.86 -22.65
N LYS A 181 9.92 -6.71 -22.70
CA LYS A 181 8.94 -6.69 -23.80
C LYS A 181 8.13 -5.39 -23.82
N LYS A 182 7.73 -4.86 -22.65
CA LYS A 182 6.99 -3.59 -22.59
C LYS A 182 7.88 -2.40 -22.93
N LEU A 183 9.07 -2.33 -22.33
CA LEU A 183 9.98 -1.17 -22.42
C LEU A 183 10.77 -1.09 -23.73
N ASN A 184 10.90 -2.19 -24.46
CA ASN A 184 11.52 -2.24 -25.78
C ASN A 184 10.61 -3.00 -26.76
N PRO A 185 9.46 -2.41 -27.14
CA PRO A 185 8.61 -3.00 -28.17
C PRO A 185 9.31 -2.81 -29.52
N GLU A 186 9.86 -3.90 -30.08
CA GLU A 186 10.37 -3.92 -31.46
C GLU A 186 9.32 -3.45 -32.47
#